data_AF-A0A3D2B6D3-F1
#
_entry.id   AF-A0A3D2B6D3-F1
#
_cell.length_a   1.000
_cell.length_b   1.000
_cell.length_c   1.000
_cell.angle_alpha   90.00
_cell.angle_beta   90.00
_cell.angle_gamma   90.00
#
_symmetry.space_group_name_H-M   'P 1'
#
loop_
_entity.id
_entity.type
_entity.pdbx_description
1 polymer ?
#
loop_
_entity_poly.entity_id
_entity_poly.type
_entity_poly.pdbx_seq_one_letter_code
_entity_poly.pdbx_strand_id
1 'polypeptide(L)'
;MLPLAPLSSPPATEAVLLQQAQRLAGYSLGELAALAGLPIPPDLKRDKGWTGVLLELWLGASAGSKPEQDFAALGVELKTIPIDSSGRPLETTFVCVAPLTGNTGITWENSHVRHKL
;
A
#
# COMPACT_ATOMS: atom_id res chain seq x y z
N MET A 1 10.85 22.27 10.51
CA MET A 1 10.00 21.15 10.02
C MET A 1 10.16 19.98 10.97
N LEU A 2 9.08 19.28 11.32
CA LEU A 2 9.17 18.07 12.13
C LEU A 2 9.94 16.97 11.37
N PRO A 3 10.76 16.15 12.05
CA PRO A 3 11.47 15.05 11.41
C PRO A 3 10.48 14.08 10.74
N LEU A 4 10.91 13.48 9.64
CA LEU A 4 10.14 12.47 8.94
C LEU A 4 10.16 11.18 9.76
N ALA A 5 8.97 10.65 10.10
CA ALA A 5 8.80 9.42 10.87
C ALA A 5 7.51 8.69 10.41
N PRO A 6 7.45 7.35 10.55
CA PRO A 6 6.23 6.57 10.31
C PRO A 6 5.06 7.05 11.18
N LEU A 7 3.82 6.91 10.69
CA LEU A 7 2.64 7.16 11.51
C LEU A 7 2.49 6.08 12.58
N SER A 8 2.23 6.50 13.83
CA SER A 8 2.05 5.59 14.97
C SER A 8 0.67 4.92 15.03
N SER A 9 -0.27 5.40 14.22
CA SER A 9 -1.64 4.89 14.14
C SER A 9 -2.21 5.19 12.75
N PRO A 10 -3.28 4.49 12.34
CA PRO A 10 -3.99 4.81 11.10
C PRO A 10 -4.41 6.28 11.05
N PRO A 11 -4.26 6.94 9.89
CA PRO A 11 -4.67 8.32 9.71
C PRO A 11 -6.19 8.45 9.85
N ALA A 12 -6.64 9.49 10.56
CA ALA A 12 -8.06 9.73 10.80
C ALA A 12 -8.80 10.31 9.58
N THR A 13 -8.08 10.85 8.60
CA THR A 13 -8.65 11.43 7.37
C THR A 13 -7.76 11.16 6.16
N GLU A 14 -8.36 11.15 4.96
CA GLU A 14 -7.63 11.07 3.69
C GLU A 14 -6.60 12.19 3.53
N ALA A 15 -6.89 13.39 4.05
CA ALA A 15 -5.97 14.52 3.98
C ALA A 15 -4.68 14.27 4.77
N VAL A 16 -4.78 13.65 5.96
CA VAL A 16 -3.59 13.27 6.75
C VAL A 16 -2.81 12.15 6.07
N LEU A 17 -3.51 11.16 5.51
CA LEU A 17 -2.88 10.08 4.73
C LEU A 17 -2.10 10.65 3.53
N LEU A 18 -2.75 11.52 2.74
CA LEU A 18 -2.14 12.14 1.58
C LEU A 18 -0.96 13.05 1.96
N GLN A 19 -1.08 13.83 3.03
CA GLN A 19 0.01 14.66 3.52
C GLN A 19 1.22 13.81 3.90
N GLN A 20 1.02 12.70 4.59
CA GLN A 20 2.12 11.79 4.93
C GLN A 20 2.72 11.17 3.66
N ALA A 21 1.90 10.68 2.73
CA ALA A 21 2.38 10.12 1.46
C ALA A 21 3.23 11.11 0.66
N GLN A 22 2.81 12.38 0.60
CA GLN A 22 3.57 13.45 -0.05
C GLN A 22 4.91 13.72 0.62
N ARG A 23 5.03 13.54 1.95
CA ARG A 23 6.31 13.67 2.66
C ARG A 23 7.31 12.57 2.32
N LEU A 24 6.85 11.42 1.83
CA LEU A 24 7.72 10.31 1.38
C LEU A 24 8.25 10.53 -0.04
N ALA A 25 7.60 11.40 -0.82
CA ALA A 25 7.98 11.62 -2.22
C ALA A 25 9.42 12.15 -2.33
N GLY A 26 10.19 11.55 -3.23
CA GLY A 26 11.60 11.90 -3.46
C GLY A 26 12.61 11.12 -2.63
N TYR A 27 12.18 10.36 -1.61
CA TYR A 27 13.06 9.46 -0.89
C TYR A 27 13.27 8.14 -1.64
N SER A 28 14.46 7.58 -1.49
CA SER A 28 14.72 6.18 -1.85
C SER A 28 14.09 5.22 -0.84
N LEU A 29 13.78 4.00 -1.28
CA LEU A 29 13.31 2.94 -0.39
C LEU A 29 14.32 2.63 0.73
N GLY A 30 15.62 2.78 0.45
CA GLY A 30 16.67 2.56 1.43
C GLY A 30 16.69 3.59 2.55
N GLU A 31 16.49 4.87 2.22
CA GLU A 31 16.38 5.94 3.23
C GLU A 31 15.14 5.73 4.11
N LEU A 32 14.00 5.44 3.50
CA LEU A 32 12.75 5.17 4.21
C LEU A 32 12.87 3.94 5.13
N ALA A 33 13.52 2.87 4.67
CA ALA A 33 13.74 1.68 5.48
C ALA A 33 14.70 1.94 6.64
N ALA A 34 15.81 2.66 6.41
CA ALA A 34 16.76 3.02 7.45
C ALA A 34 16.10 3.89 8.54
N LEU A 35 15.31 4.89 8.14
CA LEU A 35 14.56 5.75 9.06
C LEU A 35 13.49 4.99 9.86
N ALA A 36 12.91 3.94 9.28
CA ALA A 36 11.92 3.08 9.93
C ALA A 36 12.54 1.91 10.72
N GLY A 37 13.87 1.72 10.67
CA GLY A 37 14.56 0.59 11.30
C GLY A 37 14.23 -0.77 10.67
N LEU A 38 13.84 -0.80 9.39
CA LEU A 38 13.41 -2.01 8.69
C LEU A 38 14.57 -2.57 7.85
N PRO A 39 14.91 -3.88 7.96
CA PRO A 39 16.01 -4.46 7.21
C PRO A 39 15.73 -4.48 5.71
N ILE A 40 16.70 -4.04 4.91
CA ILE A 40 16.60 -3.97 3.46
C ILE A 40 17.08 -5.30 2.86
N PRO A 41 16.27 -6.01 2.06
CA PRO A 41 16.70 -7.23 1.39
C PRO A 41 17.70 -6.88 0.27
N PRO A 42 18.59 -7.83 -0.12
CA PRO A 42 19.57 -7.61 -1.18
C PRO A 42 18.91 -7.43 -2.55
N ASP A 43 17.76 -8.07 -2.78
CA ASP A 43 16.90 -7.84 -3.95
C ASP A 43 15.43 -8.16 -3.63
N LEU A 44 14.51 -7.79 -4.52
CA LEU A 44 13.07 -8.04 -4.35
C LEU A 44 12.60 -9.36 -4.99
N LYS A 45 13.51 -10.25 -5.42
CA LYS A 45 13.11 -11.47 -6.14
C LYS A 45 12.33 -12.43 -5.26
N ARG A 46 12.69 -12.50 -3.97
CA ARG A 46 12.02 -13.32 -2.94
C ARG A 46 11.09 -12.51 -2.04
N ASP A 47 11.16 -11.18 -2.10
CA ASP A 47 10.50 -10.26 -1.18
C ASP A 47 9.61 -9.26 -1.92
N LYS A 48 8.82 -9.74 -2.89
CA LYS A 48 7.97 -8.89 -3.77
C LYS A 48 7.01 -7.98 -2.99
N GLY A 49 6.57 -8.39 -1.80
CA GLY A 49 5.69 -7.60 -0.94
C GLY A 49 6.40 -6.56 -0.06
N TRP A 50 7.74 -6.57 0.01
CA TRP A 50 8.50 -5.76 0.97
C TRP A 50 8.29 -4.26 0.79
N THR A 51 8.19 -3.78 -0.46
CA THR A 51 7.91 -2.37 -0.74
C THR A 51 6.51 -1.96 -0.25
N GLY A 52 5.53 -2.85 -0.37
CA GLY A 52 4.19 -2.64 0.18
C GLY A 52 4.23 -2.51 1.71
N VAL A 53 4.85 -3.47 2.38
CA VAL A 53 5.03 -3.49 3.84
C VAL A 53 5.75 -2.23 4.35
N LEU A 54 6.79 -1.78 3.64
CA LEU A 54 7.47 -0.54 3.99
C LEU A 54 6.51 0.65 3.96
N LEU A 55 5.73 0.82 2.89
CA LEU A 55 4.81 1.95 2.78
C LEU A 55 3.61 1.83 3.72
N GLU A 56 3.10 0.63 3.97
CA GLU A 56 2.10 0.36 5.00
C GLU A 56 2.56 0.87 6.36
N LEU A 57 3.80 0.56 6.76
CA LEU A 57 4.40 1.05 8.00
C LEU A 57 4.45 2.59 8.03
N TRP A 58 4.93 3.21 6.94
CA TRP A 58 5.08 4.67 6.87
C TRP A 58 3.76 5.44 6.91
N LEU A 59 2.71 4.85 6.34
CA LEU A 59 1.38 5.43 6.22
C LEU A 59 0.44 5.01 7.34
N GLY A 60 0.90 4.17 8.28
CA GLY A 60 0.11 3.72 9.41
C GLY A 60 -1.02 2.78 9.01
N ALA A 61 -0.87 2.01 7.92
CA ALA A 61 -1.87 1.04 7.51
C ALA A 61 -2.10 0.03 8.65
N SER A 62 -3.36 -0.29 8.89
CA SER A 62 -3.77 -1.26 9.91
C SER A 62 -4.29 -2.51 9.26
N ALA A 63 -3.41 -3.38 8.77
CA ALA A 63 -3.87 -4.68 8.30
C ALA A 63 -2.79 -5.76 8.43
N GLY A 64 -2.94 -6.61 9.45
CA GLY A 64 -2.49 -7.99 9.31
C GLY A 64 -3.47 -8.71 8.38
N SER A 65 -3.05 -9.03 7.16
CA SER A 65 -3.59 -10.00 6.19
C SER A 65 -5.12 -10.19 6.04
N LYS A 66 -5.97 -9.29 6.55
CA LYS A 66 -7.43 -9.37 6.41
C LYS A 66 -7.85 -8.94 5.00
N PRO A 67 -8.93 -9.51 4.45
CA PRO A 67 -9.47 -9.13 3.15
C PRO A 67 -10.25 -7.80 3.21
N GLU A 68 -9.67 -6.80 3.87
CA GLU A 68 -10.20 -5.44 4.00
C GLU A 68 -9.31 -4.47 3.20
N GLN A 69 -9.73 -3.22 3.10
CA GLN A 69 -8.87 -2.15 2.57
C GLN A 69 -7.81 -1.77 3.62
N ASP A 70 -6.63 -1.35 3.15
CA ASP A 70 -5.49 -1.02 4.03
C ASP A 70 -5.82 0.08 5.05
N PHE A 71 -6.73 0.98 4.67
CA PHE A 71 -7.31 2.01 5.53
C PHE A 71 -8.84 1.89 5.55
N ALA A 72 -9.36 0.80 6.10
CA ALA A 72 -10.80 0.50 6.13
C ALA A 72 -11.69 1.65 6.65
N ALA A 73 -11.24 2.39 7.67
CA ALA A 73 -11.98 3.54 8.22
C ALA A 73 -12.11 4.71 7.23
N LEU A 74 -11.19 4.81 6.26
CA LEU A 74 -11.18 5.84 5.23
C LEU A 74 -11.78 5.36 3.90
N GLY A 75 -12.01 4.06 3.74
CA GLY A 75 -12.43 3.53 2.45
C GLY A 75 -11.31 3.50 1.39
N VAL A 76 -10.03 3.49 1.80
CA VAL A 76 -8.86 3.64 0.91
C VAL A 76 -8.00 2.38 0.88
N GLU A 77 -7.68 1.93 -0.32
CA GLU A 77 -6.72 0.85 -0.60
C GLU A 77 -5.36 1.44 -1.01
N LEU A 78 -4.26 0.91 -0.47
CA LEU A 78 -2.89 1.22 -0.86
C LEU A 78 -2.42 0.29 -1.97
N LYS A 79 -1.87 0.86 -3.04
CA LYS A 79 -1.20 0.10 -4.09
C LYS A 79 0.13 0.74 -4.45
N THR A 80 1.17 -0.08 -4.57
CA THR A 80 2.45 0.33 -5.17
C THR A 80 2.46 -0.05 -6.64
N ILE A 81 3.02 0.84 -7.48
CA ILE A 81 3.13 0.63 -8.92
C ILE A 81 4.59 0.91 -9.31
N PRO A 82 5.37 -0.13 -9.69
CA PRO A 82 6.73 0.09 -10.18
C PRO A 82 6.68 0.74 -11.56
N ILE A 83 7.47 1.79 -11.78
CA ILE A 83 7.53 2.55 -13.02
C ILE A 83 8.95 2.62 -13.58
N ASP A 84 9.07 2.76 -14.91
CA ASP A 84 10.32 3.07 -15.58
C ASP A 84 10.69 4.56 -15.47
N SER A 85 11.86 4.93 -16.00
CA SER A 85 12.34 6.33 -16.04
C SER A 85 11.46 7.29 -16.85
N SER A 86 10.54 6.77 -17.67
CA SER A 86 9.57 7.54 -18.45
C SER A 86 8.20 7.59 -17.78
N GLY A 87 8.06 7.04 -16.57
CA GLY A 87 6.81 7.00 -15.82
C GLY A 87 5.84 5.89 -16.26
N ARG A 88 6.30 4.91 -17.05
CA ARG A 88 5.44 3.82 -17.53
C ARG A 88 5.44 2.66 -16.53
N PRO A 89 4.28 2.06 -16.22
CA PRO A 89 4.22 0.88 -15.37
C PRO A 89 5.07 -0.27 -15.92
N LEU A 90 5.88 -0.88 -15.05
CA LEU A 90 6.73 -2.03 -15.38
C LEU A 90 5.97 -3.35 -15.31
N GLU A 91 4.91 -3.41 -14.49
CA GLU A 91 4.14 -4.62 -14.22
C GLU A 91 2.64 -4.30 -14.09
N THR A 92 1.79 -5.33 -14.22
CA THR A 92 0.37 -5.24 -13.88
C THR A 92 0.18 -5.18 -12.37
N THR A 93 -0.81 -4.42 -11.89
CA THR A 93 -1.14 -4.34 -10.47
C THR A 93 -2.12 -5.43 -10.05
N PHE A 94 -1.77 -6.19 -9.01
CA PHE A 94 -2.69 -7.14 -8.38
C PHE A 94 -3.81 -6.40 -7.64
N VAL A 95 -5.07 -6.71 -7.97
CA VAL A 95 -6.26 -6.12 -7.32
C VAL A 95 -6.79 -7.03 -6.23
N CYS A 96 -7.33 -8.19 -6.61
CA CYS A 96 -7.89 -9.18 -5.70
C CYS A 96 -7.83 -10.60 -6.30
N VAL A 97 -8.04 -11.61 -5.47
CA VAL A 97 -8.27 -12.98 -5.94
C VAL A 97 -9.67 -13.08 -6.55
N ALA A 98 -9.79 -13.76 -7.70
CA ALA A 98 -11.08 -14.08 -8.28
C ALA A 98 -11.66 -15.35 -7.62
N PRO A 99 -12.84 -15.29 -6.99
CA PRO A 99 -13.47 -16.48 -6.42
C PRO A 99 -13.97 -17.41 -7.54
N LEU A 100 -13.31 -18.57 -7.68
CA LEU A 100 -13.69 -19.59 -8.67
C LEU A 100 -14.92 -20.41 -8.24
N THR A 101 -15.30 -20.33 -6.97
CA THR A 101 -16.48 -20.96 -6.38
C THR A 101 -17.15 -19.98 -5.41
N GLY A 102 -18.40 -20.24 -5.01
CA GLY A 102 -19.12 -19.39 -4.05
C GLY A 102 -19.46 -17.98 -4.57
N ASN A 103 -19.56 -17.82 -5.89
CA ASN A 103 -19.79 -16.53 -6.56
C ASN A 103 -21.24 -16.30 -6.99
N THR A 104 -22.16 -17.22 -6.69
CA THR A 104 -23.59 -17.06 -6.94
C THR A 104 -24.13 -15.83 -6.21
N GLY A 105 -24.75 -14.92 -6.95
CA GLY A 105 -25.32 -13.68 -6.39
C GLY A 105 -24.34 -12.50 -6.26
N ILE A 106 -23.07 -12.68 -6.66
CA ILE A 106 -22.13 -11.57 -6.82
C ILE A 106 -22.51 -10.78 -8.09
N THR A 107 -22.65 -9.47 -7.95
CA THR A 107 -22.82 -8.50 -9.03
C THR A 107 -21.59 -7.58 -9.10
N TRP A 108 -21.53 -6.70 -10.09
CA TRP A 108 -20.45 -5.71 -10.17
C TRP A 108 -20.40 -4.82 -8.93
N GLU A 109 -21.57 -4.36 -8.47
CA GLU A 109 -21.74 -3.39 -7.40
C GLU A 109 -21.20 -3.89 -6.06
N ASN A 110 -21.35 -5.19 -5.80
CA ASN A 110 -20.92 -5.86 -4.56
C ASN A 110 -19.64 -6.71 -4.72
N SER A 111 -18.96 -6.62 -5.87
CA SER A 111 -17.74 -7.39 -6.13
C SER A 111 -16.53 -6.90 -5.34
N HIS A 112 -15.63 -7.81 -4.96
CA HIS A 112 -14.36 -7.46 -4.30
C HIS A 112 -13.48 -6.55 -5.16
N VAL A 113 -13.51 -6.73 -6.49
CA VAL A 113 -12.73 -5.89 -7.42
C VAL A 113 -13.20 -4.45 -7.36
N ARG A 114 -14.52 -4.20 -7.39
CA ARG A 114 -15.08 -2.85 -7.26
C ARG A 114 -14.91 -2.29 -5.85
N HIS A 115 -14.91 -3.13 -4.82
CA HIS A 115 -14.67 -2.65 -3.45
C HIS A 115 -13.23 -2.17 -3.24
N LYS A 116 -12.27 -2.73 -3.98
CA LYS A 116 -10.84 -2.35 -3.89
C LYS A 116 -10.41 -1.23 -4.85
N LEU A 117 -11.28 -0.79 -5.78
CA LEU A 117 -10.98 0.22 -6.81
C LEU A 117 -11.95 1.41 -6.72
#